data_AF-T1HLC5-F1
#
_entry.id   AF-T1HLC5-F1
#
_cell.length_a   1.000
_cell.length_b   1.000
_cell.length_c   1.000
_cell.angle_alpha   90.00
_cell.angle_beta   90.00
_cell.angle_gamma   90.00
#
_symmetry.space_group_name_H-M   'P 1'
#
loop_
_entity.id
_entity.type
_entity.pdbx_description
1 polymer ?
#
loop_
_entity_poly.entity_id
_entity_poly.type
_entity_poly.pdbx_seq_one_letter_code
_entity_poly.pdbx_strand_id
1 'polypeptide(L)'
;MSGKDKLPIFPSRGAQTLMKGRLVGAQKGHSLLKKKADALQIRFRMILSKIIETKTLMGEIMKEAAFSLAEAKFTTGDFNQVVLQNVTKAQIKIRTKKDNVA
;
A
#
# COMPACT_ATOMS: atom_id res chain seq x y z
N MET A 1 24.51 -5.36 34.10
CA MET A 1 23.45 -5.23 33.06
C MET A 1 22.54 -6.45 32.93
N SER A 2 22.64 -7.50 33.76
CA SER A 2 21.97 -8.80 33.52
C SER A 2 20.58 -8.98 34.18
N GLY A 3 20.10 -8.02 34.97
CA GLY A 3 18.84 -8.16 35.71
C GLY A 3 17.56 -7.98 34.88
N LYS A 4 17.65 -7.40 33.68
CA LYS A 4 16.50 -7.09 32.80
C LYS A 4 16.26 -8.15 31.71
N ASP A 5 17.19 -9.09 31.52
CA ASP A 5 17.14 -10.08 30.44
C ASP A 5 16.32 -11.34 30.81
N LYS A 6 15.85 -11.43 32.07
CA LYS A 6 15.14 -12.60 32.60
C LYS A 6 13.81 -12.18 33.17
N LEU A 7 12.81 -13.04 32.98
CA LEU A 7 11.49 -12.85 33.59
C LEU A 7 11.61 -13.01 35.12
N PRO A 8 11.01 -12.12 35.92
CA PRO A 8 11.02 -12.23 37.38
C PRO A 8 10.06 -13.34 37.82
N ILE A 9 10.52 -14.60 37.78
CA ILE A 9 9.73 -15.77 38.16
C ILE A 9 10.48 -16.55 39.24
N PHE A 10 9.74 -17.07 40.23
CA PHE A 10 10.31 -17.96 41.22
C PHE A 10 10.70 -19.31 40.58
N PRO A 11 11.95 -19.80 40.74
CA PRO A 11 12.37 -21.07 40.16
C PRO A 11 11.62 -22.27 40.77
N SER A 12 10.68 -22.84 40.02
CA SER A 12 9.96 -24.08 40.38
C SER A 12 9.74 -24.98 39.17
N ARG A 13 9.45 -26.26 39.38
CA ARG A 13 9.14 -27.19 38.28
C ARG A 13 7.92 -26.74 37.46
N GLY A 14 6.89 -26.22 38.13
CA GLY A 14 5.72 -25.65 37.44
C GLY A 14 6.07 -24.43 36.59
N ALA A 15 6.89 -23.53 37.12
CA ALA A 15 7.37 -22.36 36.37
C ALA A 15 8.22 -22.75 35.15
N GLN A 16 9.03 -23.80 35.24
CA GLN A 16 9.81 -24.31 34.10
C GLN A 16 8.91 -24.82 32.97
N THR A 17 7.86 -25.58 33.28
CA THR A 17 6.89 -26.07 32.27
C THR A 17 6.17 -24.90 31.60
N LEU A 18 5.74 -23.90 32.37
CA LEU A 18 5.11 -22.69 31.83
C LEU A 18 6.05 -21.94 30.88
N MET A 19 7.31 -21.75 31.26
CA MET A 19 8.29 -21.05 30.42
C MET A 19 8.61 -21.82 29.13
N LYS A 20 8.70 -23.16 29.19
CA LYS A 20 8.87 -23.99 27.99
C LYS A 20 7.68 -23.84 27.03
N GLY A 21 6.45 -23.88 27.55
CA GLY A 21 5.25 -23.65 26.74
C GLY A 21 5.23 -22.25 26.11
N ARG A 22 5.57 -21.22 26.90
CA ARG A 22 5.66 -19.84 26.40
C ARG A 22 6.72 -19.67 25.32
N LEU A 23 7.89 -20.32 25.47
CA LEU A 23 8.96 -20.28 24.48
C LEU A 23 8.52 -20.87 23.14
N VAL A 24 7.89 -22.06 23.16
CA VAL A 24 7.40 -22.71 21.93
C VAL A 24 6.33 -21.86 21.26
N GLY A 25 5.40 -21.29 22.04
CA GLY A 25 4.38 -20.36 21.54
C GLY A 25 4.99 -19.11 20.89
N ALA A 26 6.01 -18.51 21.53
CA ALA A 26 6.72 -17.36 21.01
C ALA A 26 7.49 -17.68 19.72
N GLN A 27 8.18 -18.82 19.66
CA GLN A 27 8.89 -19.28 18.46
C GLN A 27 7.93 -19.48 17.28
N LYS A 28 6.78 -20.13 17.51
CA LYS A 28 5.75 -20.32 16.47
C LYS A 28 5.11 -18.99 16.06
N GLY A 29 4.76 -18.13 17.01
CA GLY A 29 4.21 -16.80 16.75
C GLY A 29 5.16 -15.93 15.93
N HIS A 30 6.45 -15.92 16.27
CA HIS A 30 7.47 -15.22 15.49
C HIS A 30 7.57 -15.74 14.06
N SER A 31 7.59 -17.07 13.86
CA SER A 31 7.61 -17.67 12.53
C SER A 31 6.39 -17.28 11.69
N LEU A 32 5.19 -17.27 12.28
CA LEU A 32 3.95 -16.86 11.61
C LEU A 32 3.98 -15.37 11.22
N LEU A 33 4.42 -14.51 12.13
CA LEU A 33 4.55 -13.08 11.87
C LEU A 33 5.60 -12.79 10.78
N LYS A 34 6.72 -13.52 10.78
CA LYS A 34 7.74 -13.40 9.74
C LYS A 34 7.19 -13.76 8.37
N LYS A 35 6.45 -14.88 8.26
CA LYS A 35 5.79 -15.29 7.00
C LYS A 35 4.77 -14.23 6.51
N LYS A 36 3.99 -13.65 7.42
CA LYS A 36 3.05 -12.56 7.09
C LYS A 36 3.79 -11.32 6.60
N ALA A 37 4.87 -10.92 7.27
CA ALA A 37 5.70 -9.79 6.87
C ALA A 37 6.32 -10.01 5.48
N ASP A 38 6.79 -11.23 5.19
CA ASP A 38 7.38 -11.57 3.89
C ASP A 38 6.33 -11.51 2.76
N ALA A 39 5.13 -12.03 3.00
CA ALA A 39 4.02 -11.94 2.04
C ALA A 39 3.65 -10.46 1.76
N LEU A 40 3.58 -9.64 2.81
CA LEU A 40 3.34 -8.19 2.68
C LEU A 40 4.47 -7.51 1.88
N GLN A 41 5.73 -7.87 2.13
CA GLN A 41 6.87 -7.29 1.42
C GLN A 41 6.87 -7.67 -0.07
N ILE A 42 6.49 -8.90 -0.41
CA ILE A 42 6.33 -9.33 -1.81
C ILE A 42 5.24 -8.50 -2.49
N ARG A 43 4.06 -8.38 -1.86
CA ARG A 43 2.95 -7.60 -2.42
C ARG A 43 3.31 -6.12 -2.56
N PHE A 44 4.03 -5.56 -1.59
CA PHE A 44 4.56 -4.20 -1.67
C PHE A 44 5.47 -4.01 -2.89
N ARG A 45 6.41 -4.93 -3.14
CA ARG A 45 7.28 -4.88 -4.32
C ARG A 45 6.49 -5.00 -5.63
N MET A 46 5.50 -5.89 -5.69
CA MET A 46 4.62 -6.01 -6.86
C MET A 46 3.84 -4.72 -7.13
N ILE A 47 3.32 -4.08 -6.09
CA ILE A 47 2.61 -2.79 -6.22
C ILE A 47 3.57 -1.71 -6.69
N LEU A 48 4.80 -1.67 -6.17
CA LEU A 48 5.81 -0.70 -6.57
C LEU A 48 6.16 -0.83 -8.06
N SER A 49 6.39 -2.05 -8.56
CA SER A 49 6.63 -2.29 -9.99
C SER A 49 5.47 -1.80 -10.84
N LYS A 50 4.23 -2.14 -10.46
CA LYS A 50 3.03 -1.67 -11.16
C LYS A 50 2.90 -0.15 -11.17
N ILE A 51 3.25 0.52 -10.07
CA ILE A 51 3.22 1.99 -9.98
C ILE A 51 4.20 2.60 -10.99
N ILE A 52 5.41 2.05 -11.11
CA ILE A 52 6.42 2.55 -12.04
C ILE A 52 5.93 2.39 -13.48
N GLU A 53 5.45 1.19 -13.86
CA GLU A 53 4.89 0.91 -15.19
C GLU A 53 3.70 1.81 -15.51
N THR A 54 2.78 1.98 -14.56
CA THR A 54 1.60 2.84 -14.75
C THR A 54 2.01 4.31 -14.89
N LYS A 55 3.04 4.76 -14.16
CA LYS A 55 3.54 6.13 -14.24
C LYS A 55 4.19 6.42 -15.60
N THR A 56 4.93 5.47 -16.17
CA THR A 56 5.50 5.63 -17.51
C THR A 56 4.41 5.68 -18.57
N LEU A 57 3.44 4.76 -18.50
CA LEU A 57 2.28 4.74 -19.40
C LEU A 57 1.46 6.03 -19.30
N MET A 58 1.26 6.56 -18.09
CA MET A 58 0.57 7.83 -17.88
C MET A 58 1.27 8.98 -18.59
N GLY A 59 2.61 8.98 -18.67
CA GLY A 59 3.36 10.00 -19.41
C GLY A 59 3.04 9.99 -20.91
N GLU A 60 2.92 8.81 -21.51
CA GLU A 60 2.56 8.64 -22.92
C GLU A 60 1.12 9.10 -23.19
N ILE A 61 0.17 8.65 -22.35
CA ILE A 61 -1.24 9.03 -22.45
C ILE A 61 -1.42 10.56 -22.31
N MET A 62 -0.69 11.19 -21.38
CA MET A 62 -0.76 12.64 -21.19
C MET A 62 -0.17 13.40 -22.38
N LYS A 63 0.87 12.85 -23.03
CA LYS A 63 1.44 13.43 -24.25
C LYS A 63 0.43 13.39 -25.41
N GLU A 64 -0.24 12.24 -25.59
CA GLU A 64 -1.31 12.10 -26.59
C GLU A 64 -2.47 13.05 -26.30
N ALA A 65 -2.94 13.11 -25.05
CA ALA A 65 -4.02 14.02 -24.65
C ALA A 65 -3.66 15.50 -24.88
N ALA A 66 -2.41 15.89 -24.61
CA ALA A 66 -1.93 17.24 -24.90
C ALA A 66 -1.92 17.53 -26.41
N PHE A 67 -1.58 16.54 -27.23
CA PHE A 67 -1.61 16.65 -28.69
C PHE A 67 -3.05 16.80 -29.20
N SER A 68 -3.99 15.97 -28.75
CA SER A 68 -5.41 16.09 -29.10
C SER A 68 -6.01 17.43 -28.67
N LEU A 69 -5.58 17.96 -27.52
CA LEU A 69 -5.97 19.30 -27.08
C LEU A 69 -5.44 20.39 -28.03
N ALA A 70 -4.22 20.24 -28.54
CA ALA A 70 -3.65 21.17 -29.53
C ALA A 70 -4.43 21.11 -30.87
N GLU A 71 -4.82 19.94 -31.34
CA GLU A 71 -5.67 19.78 -32.54
C GLU A 71 -7.03 20.45 -32.37
N ALA A 72 -7.67 20.27 -31.20
CA ALA A 72 -8.93 20.93 -30.88
C ALA A 72 -8.77 22.46 -30.85
N LYS A 73 -7.67 22.97 -30.27
CA LYS A 73 -7.39 24.41 -30.25
C LYS A 73 -7.08 24.97 -31.63
N PHE A 74 -6.41 24.21 -32.48
CA PHE A 74 -6.10 24.61 -33.85
C PHE A 74 -7.37 24.78 -34.68
N THR A 75 -8.35 23.87 -34.52
CA THR A 75 -9.60 23.90 -35.28
C THR A 75 -10.63 24.90 -34.76
N THR A 76 -10.73 25.07 -33.44
CA THR A 76 -11.82 25.86 -32.81
C THR A 76 -11.37 27.16 -32.16
N GLY A 77 -10.07 27.41 -32.04
CA GLY A 77 -9.53 28.53 -31.27
C GLY A 77 -9.45 28.24 -29.77
N ASP A 78 -9.42 29.29 -28.94
CA ASP A 78 -9.36 29.13 -27.48
C ASP A 78 -10.75 28.95 -26.87
N PHE A 79 -11.04 27.73 -26.41
CA PHE A 79 -12.31 27.36 -25.76
C PHE A 79 -12.17 27.16 -24.25
N ASN A 80 -11.00 27.44 -23.66
CA ASN A 80 -10.73 27.21 -22.24
C ASN A 80 -11.72 27.95 -21.34
N GLN A 81 -11.97 29.23 -21.61
CA GLN A 81 -12.82 30.06 -20.77
C GLN A 81 -14.28 29.58 -20.77
N VAL A 82 -14.78 29.14 -21.93
CA VAL A 82 -16.14 28.60 -22.08
C VAL A 82 -16.29 27.28 -21.32
N VAL A 83 -15.28 26.40 -21.39
CA VAL A 83 -15.30 25.13 -20.65
C VAL A 83 -15.29 25.38 -19.14
N LEU A 84 -14.44 26.30 -18.65
CA LEU A 84 -14.34 26.61 -17.23
C LEU A 84 -15.61 27.28 -16.68
N GLN A 85 -16.26 28.13 -17.46
CA GLN A 85 -17.51 28.80 -17.04
C GLN A 85 -18.71 27.84 -16.99
N ASN A 86 -18.73 26.79 -17.82
CA ASN A 86 -19.85 25.85 -17.91
C ASN A 86 -19.73 24.62 -17.00
N VAL A 87 -18.86 24.64 -15.98
CA VAL A 87 -18.73 23.54 -15.01
C VAL A 87 -19.80 23.65 -13.92
N THR A 88 -20.64 22.62 -13.76
CA THR A 88 -21.70 22.60 -12.73
C THR A 88 -21.55 21.44 -11.74
N LYS A 89 -21.66 20.20 -12.22
CA LYS A 89 -21.52 18.98 -11.41
C LYS A 89 -20.50 18.05 -12.07
N ALA A 90 -19.74 17.34 -11.23
CA ALA A 90 -18.83 16.31 -11.72
C ALA A 90 -19.61 15.15 -12.37
N GLN A 91 -19.28 14.84 -13.62
CA GLN A 91 -19.80 13.68 -14.34
C GLN A 91 -19.21 12.37 -13.80
N ILE A 92 -17.92 12.36 -13.48
CA ILE A 92 -17.19 11.18 -12.99
C ILE A 92 -16.89 11.36 -11.49
N LYS A 93 -17.19 10.33 -10.69
CA LYS A 93 -16.98 10.30 -9.23
C LYS A 93 -16.33 8.99 -8.82
N ILE A 94 -15.52 9.04 -7.77
CA ILE A 94 -14.83 7.87 -7.21
C ILE A 94 -15.54 7.42 -5.93
N ARG A 95 -15.58 6.10 -5.69
CA ARG A 95 -16.08 5.50 -4.44
C ARG A 95 -14.96 4.73 -3.75
N THR A 96 -14.94 4.75 -2.43
CA THR A 96 -13.97 3.99 -1.65
C THR A 96 -14.38 2.53 -1.55
N LYS A 97 -13.39 1.63 -1.57
CA LYS A 97 -13.57 0.19 -1.38
C LYS A 97 -12.48 -0.32 -0.45
N LYS A 98 -12.82 -1.31 0.40
CA LYS A 98 -11.85 -2.01 1.24
C LYS A 98 -11.35 -3.26 0.50
N ASP A 99 -10.04 -3.45 0.49
CA ASP A 99 -9.39 -4.67 0.00
C ASP A 99 -8.54 -5.27 1.12
N ASN A 100 -8.69 -6.58 1.35
CA ASN A 100 -7.97 -7.29 2.41
C ASN A 100 -6.71 -7.91 1.81
N VAL A 101 -5.57 -7.36 2.23
CA VAL A 101 -4.30 -7.55 1.52
C VAL A 101 -3.48 -8.75 2.05
N ALA A 102 -3.73 -9.17 3.29
CA ALA A 102 -3.00 -10.20 4.03
C ALA A 102 -3.82 -10.85 5.15
#